data_AF-A0A8X6FL70-F1
#
_entry.id   AF-A0A8X6FL70-F1
#
_cell.length_a   1.000
_cell.length_b   1.000
_cell.length_c   1.000
_cell.angle_alpha   90.00
_cell.angle_beta   90.00
_cell.angle_gamma   90.00
#
_symmetry.space_group_name_H-M   'P 1'
#
loop_
_entity.id
_entity.type
_entity.pdbx_description
1 polymer ?
#
loop_
_entity_poly.entity_id
_entity_poly.type
_entity_poly.pdbx_seq_one_letter_code
_entity_poly.pdbx_strand_id
1 'polypeptide(L)'
;MLNFFKKSDAPTSKDLDIAADEGVWAYHTIQENHSFRSNDCAPKLIQSCFEPKFTCAYTKSVAIVVNVLMPLVMKELKDYLDKSPIVLLY
;
A
#
# COMPACT_ATOMS: atom_id res chain seq x y z
N MET A 1 6.91 -25.10 -20.19
CA MET A 1 5.78 -24.17 -20.11
C MET A 1 6.06 -23.19 -18.98
N LEU A 2 6.27 -21.92 -19.33
CA LEU A 2 6.23 -20.71 -18.50
C LEU A 2 7.12 -20.61 -17.23
N ASN A 3 8.43 -20.39 -17.44
CA ASN A 3 9.23 -19.63 -16.48
C ASN A 3 8.87 -18.14 -16.62
N PHE A 4 7.77 -17.72 -15.97
CA PHE A 4 7.39 -16.31 -15.86
C PHE A 4 8.38 -15.62 -14.90
N PHE A 5 9.43 -15.05 -15.48
CA PHE A 5 10.37 -14.06 -14.92
C PHE A 5 10.39 -13.91 -13.39
N LYS A 6 11.16 -14.75 -12.70
CA LYS A 6 11.70 -14.37 -11.39
C LYS A 6 12.78 -13.32 -11.67
N LYS A 7 12.49 -12.02 -11.52
CA LYS A 7 13.56 -11.01 -11.46
C LYS A 7 14.46 -11.40 -10.29
N SER A 8 15.69 -11.80 -10.62
CA SER A 8 16.69 -12.30 -9.68
C SER A 8 17.44 -11.19 -8.95
N ASP A 9 17.22 -9.94 -9.33
CA ASP A 9 17.93 -8.81 -8.77
C ASP A 9 17.13 -8.22 -7.60
N ALA A 10 17.81 -7.98 -6.49
CA ALA A 10 17.24 -7.25 -5.36
C ALA A 10 16.69 -5.89 -5.86
N PRO A 11 15.56 -5.42 -5.32
CA PRO A 11 15.00 -4.13 -5.70
C PRO A 11 16.06 -3.04 -5.51
N THR A 12 16.18 -2.15 -6.49
CA THR A 12 17.07 -1.00 -6.38
C THR A 12 16.52 -0.01 -5.35
N SER A 13 17.33 0.93 -4.88
CA SER A 13 16.84 2.00 -3.99
C SER A 13 15.66 2.75 -4.60
N LYS A 14 15.72 3.04 -5.91
CA LYS A 14 14.64 3.71 -6.62
C LYS A 14 13.36 2.88 -6.67
N ASP A 15 13.47 1.55 -6.79
CA ASP A 15 12.28 0.68 -6.76
C ASP A 15 11.64 0.66 -5.36
N LEU A 16 12.43 0.78 -4.30
CA LEU A 16 11.94 0.92 -2.93
C LEU A 16 11.26 2.27 -2.70
N ASP A 17 11.81 3.37 -3.24
CA ASP A 17 11.20 4.70 -3.17
C ASP A 17 9.83 4.71 -3.86
N ILE A 18 9.73 4.12 -5.06
CA ILE A 18 8.45 3.99 -5.77
C ILE A 18 7.46 3.15 -4.96
N ALA A 19 7.90 2.03 -4.37
CA ALA A 19 7.03 1.20 -3.54
C ALA A 19 6.54 1.97 -2.29
N ALA A 20 7.37 2.84 -1.71
CA ALA A 20 6.98 3.71 -0.62
C ALA A 20 5.92 4.73 -1.06
N ASP A 21 6.10 5.39 -2.20
CA ASP A 21 5.13 6.33 -2.77
C ASP A 21 3.77 5.67 -3.02
N GLU A 22 3.77 4.45 -3.57
CA GLU A 22 2.55 3.68 -3.80
C GLU A 22 1.88 3.25 -2.49
N GLY A 23 2.67 2.97 -1.45
CA GLY A 23 2.20 2.70 -0.10
C GLY A 23 1.52 3.91 0.54
N VAL A 24 2.15 5.08 0.43
CA VAL A 24 1.60 6.36 0.90
C VAL A 24 0.31 6.70 0.15
N TRP A 25 0.26 6.49 -1.15
CA TRP A 25 -0.95 6.67 -1.95
C TRP A 25 -2.11 5.78 -1.48
N ALA A 26 -1.84 4.49 -1.23
CA ALA A 26 -2.84 3.55 -0.73
C ALA A 26 -3.34 3.92 0.67
N TYR A 27 -2.44 4.38 1.55
CA TYR A 27 -2.78 4.88 2.87
C TYR A 27 -3.73 6.08 2.80
N HIS A 28 -3.39 7.12 2.03
CA HIS A 28 -4.25 8.30 1.88
C HIS A 28 -5.58 7.99 1.20
N THR A 29 -5.62 7.00 0.30
CA THR A 29 -6.88 6.55 -0.28
C THR A 29 -7.87 6.08 0.81
N ILE A 30 -7.40 5.37 1.83
CA ILE A 30 -8.25 4.95 2.96
C ILE A 30 -8.56 6.10 3.89
N GLN A 31 -7.53 6.86 4.31
CA GLN A 31 -7.69 7.93 5.31
C GLN A 31 -8.70 8.98 4.86
N GLU A 32 -8.68 9.34 3.58
CA GLU A 32 -9.59 10.33 3.00
C GLU A 32 -10.93 9.72 2.55
N ASN A 33 -11.17 8.42 2.84
CA ASN A 33 -12.33 7.66 2.37
C ASN A 33 -12.56 7.75 0.85
N HIS A 34 -11.47 7.84 0.08
CA HIS A 34 -11.53 7.86 -1.37
C HIS A 34 -11.88 6.47 -1.91
N SER A 35 -12.69 6.46 -2.97
CA SER A 35 -12.97 5.23 -3.69
C SER A 35 -11.71 4.71 -4.36
N PHE A 36 -11.36 3.44 -4.10
CA PHE A 36 -10.27 2.77 -4.83
C PHE A 36 -10.50 2.76 -6.35
N ARG A 37 -11.75 2.85 -6.83
CA ARG A 37 -12.05 2.93 -8.27
C ARG A 37 -11.56 4.23 -8.91
N SER A 38 -11.45 5.30 -8.13
CA SER A 38 -10.86 6.56 -8.59
C SER A 38 -9.38 6.40 -8.91
N ASN A 39 -8.72 5.35 -8.40
CA ASN A 39 -7.32 5.05 -8.68
C ASN A 39 -7.11 4.33 -10.03
N ASP A 40 -8.15 4.07 -10.83
CA ASP A 40 -7.95 3.46 -12.15
C ASP A 40 -7.37 4.46 -13.18
N CYS A 41 -7.64 5.77 -13.01
CA CYS A 41 -7.09 6.81 -13.87
C CYS A 41 -5.90 7.57 -13.25
N ALA A 42 -5.82 7.66 -11.91
CA ALA A 42 -4.79 8.45 -11.22
C ALA A 42 -3.34 8.05 -11.56
N PRO A 43 -2.97 6.74 -11.67
CA PRO A 43 -1.60 6.35 -12.01
C PRO A 43 -1.16 6.88 -13.38
N LYS A 44 -2.07 6.97 -14.36
CA LYS A 44 -1.72 7.50 -15.69
C LYS A 44 -1.32 8.98 -15.63
N LEU A 45 -2.01 9.76 -14.80
CA LEU A 45 -1.67 11.16 -14.55
C LEU A 45 -0.32 11.25 -13.82
N ILE A 46 -0.12 10.44 -12.79
CA ILE A 46 1.12 10.44 -12.00
C ILE A 46 2.32 10.03 -12.86
N GLN A 47 2.17 9.03 -13.71
CA GLN A 47 3.18 8.59 -14.67
C GLN A 47 3.56 9.69 -15.67
N SER A 48 2.57 10.49 -16.08
CA SER A 48 2.78 11.56 -17.08
C SER A 48 3.42 12.80 -16.48
N CYS A 49 3.19 13.07 -15.19
CA CYS A 49 3.62 14.32 -14.54
C CYS A 49 4.79 14.16 -13.56
N PHE A 50 5.00 12.98 -12.99
CA PHE A 50 5.91 12.80 -11.85
C PHE A 50 6.83 11.58 -11.99
N GLU A 51 6.33 10.36 -11.79
CA GLU A 51 7.16 9.15 -11.77
C GLU A 51 6.62 8.12 -12.79
N PRO A 52 7.30 7.95 -13.93
CA PRO A 52 6.85 7.08 -15.03
C PRO A 52 6.63 5.61 -14.63
N LYS A 53 7.25 5.14 -13.55
CA LYS A 53 7.10 3.76 -13.07
C LYS A 53 6.03 3.59 -12.00
N PHE A 54 5.36 4.66 -11.57
CA PHE A 54 4.29 4.57 -10.58
C PHE A 54 3.11 3.76 -11.11
N THR A 55 2.67 2.73 -10.40
CA THR A 55 1.63 1.79 -10.88
C THR A 55 0.62 1.41 -9.79
N CYS A 56 0.20 2.35 -8.95
CA CYS A 56 -0.79 2.09 -7.88
C CYS A 56 -2.26 2.26 -8.33
N ALA A 57 -2.74 1.35 -9.20
CA ALA A 57 -4.15 1.30 -9.58
C ALA A 57 -5.03 0.61 -8.52
N TYR A 58 -6.32 0.42 -8.78
CA TYR A 58 -7.28 -0.22 -7.86
C TYR A 58 -6.74 -1.51 -7.22
N THR A 59 -6.33 -2.49 -8.04
CA THR A 59 -5.93 -3.82 -7.55
C THR A 59 -4.68 -3.76 -6.68
N LYS A 60 -3.70 -2.94 -7.05
CA LYS A 60 -2.46 -2.77 -6.30
C LYS A 60 -2.70 -2.00 -5.00
N SER A 61 -3.53 -0.95 -5.05
CA SER A 61 -3.95 -0.21 -3.85
C SER A 61 -4.59 -1.16 -2.83
N VAL A 62 -5.58 -1.95 -3.26
CA VAL A 62 -6.25 -2.94 -2.39
C VAL A 62 -5.26 -3.97 -1.87
N ALA A 63 -4.35 -4.47 -2.70
CA ALA A 63 -3.35 -5.45 -2.28
C ALA A 63 -2.39 -4.89 -1.21
N ILE A 64 -1.95 -3.63 -1.35
CA ILE A 64 -1.11 -2.96 -0.34
C ILE A 64 -1.89 -2.82 0.98
N VAL A 65 -3.13 -2.38 0.90
CA VAL A 65 -4.00 -2.22 2.08
C VAL A 65 -4.15 -3.54 2.82
N VAL A 66 -4.59 -4.58 2.13
CA VAL A 66 -4.95 -5.87 2.74
C VAL A 66 -3.72 -6.63 3.21
N ASN A 67 -2.61 -6.61 2.48
CA ASN A 67 -1.46 -7.46 2.77
C ASN A 67 -0.33 -6.75 3.53
N VAL A 68 -0.33 -5.41 3.58
CA VAL A 68 0.75 -4.64 4.23
C VAL A 68 0.20 -3.79 5.37
N LEU A 69 -0.73 -2.88 5.08
CA LEU A 69 -1.22 -1.92 6.08
C LEU A 69 -2.10 -2.59 7.15
N MET A 70 -3.05 -3.42 6.74
CA MET A 70 -3.97 -4.08 7.68
C MET A 70 -3.23 -4.99 8.68
N PRO A 71 -2.30 -5.87 8.28
CA PRO A 71 -1.56 -6.70 9.24
C PRO A 71 -0.71 -5.87 10.22
N LEU A 72 -0.12 -4.76 9.76
CA LEU A 72 0.64 -3.84 10.61
C LEU A 72 -0.27 -3.24 11.69
N VAL A 73 -1.40 -2.66 11.30
CA VAL A 73 -2.35 -2.05 12.23
C VAL A 73 -2.93 -3.08 13.20
N MET A 74 -3.27 -4.28 12.73
CA MET A 74 -3.78 -5.34 13.60
C MET A 74 -2.75 -5.80 14.63
N LYS A 75 -1.47 -5.83 14.25
CA LYS A 75 -0.38 -6.13 15.18
C LYS A 75 -0.22 -5.03 16.23
N GLU A 76 -0.20 -3.77 15.80
CA GLU A 76 -0.10 -2.62 16.72
C GLU A 76 -1.29 -2.55 17.68
N LEU A 77 -2.50 -2.79 17.17
CA LEU A 77 -3.71 -2.86 17.97
C LEU A 77 -3.64 -3.97 19.00
N LYS A 78 -3.16 -5.16 18.62
CA LYS A 78 -2.97 -6.27 19.56
C LYS A 78 -1.96 -5.92 20.64
N ASP A 79 -0.79 -5.39 20.25
CA ASP A 79 0.25 -5.00 21.19
C ASP A 79 -0.24 -3.90 22.16
N TYR A 80 -1.11 -2.99 21.69
CA TYR A 80 -1.74 -1.96 22.52
C TYR A 80 -2.75 -2.54 23.52
N LEU A 81 -3.57 -3.49 23.08
CA LEU A 81 -4.55 -4.18 23.93
C LEU A 81 -3.86 -5.04 25.00
N ASP A 82 -2.79 -5.75 24.64
CA ASP A 82 -2.04 -6.60 25.57
C ASP A 82 -1.32 -5.78 26.66
N LYS A 83 -0.98 -4.51 26.37
CA LYS A 83 -0.34 -3.59 27.33
C LYS A 83 -1.32 -2.79 28.16
N SER A 84 -2.59 -2.74 27.78
CA SER A 84 -3.61 -1.94 28.46
C SER A 84 -4.46 -2.81 29.39
N PRO A 85 -4.36 -2.67 30.72
CA PRO A 85 -5.10 -3.52 31.67
C PRO A 85 -6.63 -3.26 31.69
N ILE A 86 -7.11 -2.27 30.94
CA ILE A 86 -8.49 -1.79 31.00
C ILE A 86 -8.93 -1.45 29.58
N VAL A 87 -9.56 -2.41 28.89
CA VAL A 87 -10.47 -2.07 27.79
C VAL A 87 -11.78 -1.65 28.47
N LEU A 88 -11.86 -0.38 28.89
CA LEU A 88 -13.14 0.24 29.23
C LEU A 88 -13.90 0.39 27.92
N LEU A 89 -14.70 -0.62 27.62
CA LEU A 89 -15.82 -0.52 26.68
C LEU A 89 -16.78 0.52 27.28
N TYR A 90 -16.77 1.73 26.72
CA TYR A 90 -17.90 2.65 26.76
C TYR A 90 -18.82 2.35 25.58
#